data_AF-A0A838I948-F1
#
_entry.id   AF-A0A838I948-F1
#
_cell.length_a   1.000
_cell.length_b   1.000
_cell.length_c   1.000
_cell.angle_alpha   90.00
_cell.angle_beta   90.00
_cell.angle_gamma   90.00
#
_symmetry.space_group_name_H-M   'P 1'
#
loop_
_entity.id
_entity.type
_entity.pdbx_description
1 polymer ?
#
loop_
_entity_poly.entity_id
_entity_poly.type
_entity_poly.pdbx_seq_one_letter_code
_entity_poly.pdbx_strand_id
1 'polypeptide(L)' 'MRLAIIDTGDLLKVVWTSIVAGIGVTAAFGLAILGAGRAMDYGREGRPIEALAYGTLGVAATATVVGSLVFGVLGLIDS' A
#
# COMPACT_ATOMS: atom_id res chain seq x y z
N MET A 1 -29.47 1.37 -32.16
CA MET A 1 -28.04 0.99 -32.22
C MET A 1 -27.23 2.16 -31.66
N ARG A 2 -26.88 2.15 -30.37
CA ARG A 2 -26.08 3.22 -29.73
C ARG A 2 -24.67 2.68 -29.57
N LEU A 3 -23.72 3.16 -30.37
CA LEU A 3 -22.29 2.85 -30.22
C LEU A 3 -21.78 3.57 -28.97
N ALA A 4 -22.04 3.02 -27.79
CA ALA A 4 -21.23 3.32 -26.61
C ALA A 4 -20.18 2.21 -26.52
N ILE A 5 -19.10 2.36 -27.30
CA ILE A 5 -17.96 1.41 -27.30
C ILE A 5 -17.18 1.50 -25.99
N ILE A 6 -17.34 2.60 -25.24
CA ILE A 6 -16.63 2.88 -24.00
C ILE A 6 -17.61 3.50 -23.01
N ASP A 7 -17.70 2.93 -21.82
CA ASP A 7 -18.32 3.57 -20.66
C ASP A 7 -17.29 4.52 -20.03
N THR A 8 -17.50 5.82 -20.21
CA THR A 8 -16.61 6.87 -19.67
C THR A 8 -16.47 6.77 -18.15
N GLY A 9 -17.49 6.27 -17.45
CA GLY A 9 -17.43 6.04 -16.00
C GLY A 9 -16.43 4.95 -15.62
N ASP A 10 -16.34 3.88 -16.41
CA ASP A 10 -15.41 2.79 -16.17
C ASP A 10 -13.96 3.17 -16.51
N LEU A 11 -13.76 3.99 -17.55
CA LEU A 11 -12.45 4.59 -17.82
C LEU A 11 -11.94 5.39 -16.63
N LEU A 12 -12.79 6.24 -16.04
CA LEU A 12 -12.40 7.06 -14.90
C LEU A 12 -12.06 6.21 -13.67
N LYS A 13 -12.80 5.12 -13.44
CA LYS A 13 -12.47 4.16 -12.35
C LYS A 13 -11.08 3.58 -12.53
N VAL A 14 -10.72 3.11 -13.73
CA VAL A 14 -9.40 2.52 -14.00
C VAL A 14 -8.27 3.52 -13.79
N VAL A 15 -8.46 4.77 -14.25
CA VAL A 15 -7.48 5.84 -14.03
C VAL A 15 -7.30 6.08 -12.53
N TRP A 16 -8.38 6.23 -11.77
CA TRP A 16 -8.27 6.48 -10.34
C TRP A 16 -7.68 5.29 -9.57
N THR A 17 -8.10 4.06 -9.86
CA THR A 17 -7.59 2.87 -9.17
C THR A 17 -6.11 2.63 -9.46
N SER A 18 -5.65 2.86 -10.70
CA SER A 18 -4.23 2.74 -11.04
C SER A 18 -3.35 3.77 -10.34
N ILE A 19 -3.83 5.01 -10.19
CA ILE A 19 -3.12 6.06 -9.44
C ILE A 19 -3.02 5.69 -7.96
N VAL A 20 -4.14 5.30 -7.34
CA VAL A 20 -4.16 4.89 -5.93
C VAL A 20 -3.28 3.67 -5.70
N ALA A 21 -3.30 2.69 -6.60
CA ALA A 21 -2.43 1.52 -6.52
C ALA A 21 -0.95 1.91 -6.66
N GLY A 22 -0.58 2.69 -7.67
CA GLY A 22 0.81 3.07 -7.89
C GLY A 22 1.38 3.93 -6.76
N ILE A 23 0.73 5.06 -6.48
CA ILE A 23 1.20 6.03 -5.49
C ILE A 23 1.01 5.48 -4.07
N GLY A 24 -0.13 4.88 -3.77
CA GLY A 24 -0.46 4.36 -2.46
C GLY A 24 0.48 3.24 -2.03
N VAL A 25 0.77 2.28 -2.92
CA VAL A 25 1.70 1.18 -2.62
C VAL A 25 3.13 1.69 -2.46
N THR A 26 3.56 2.65 -3.30
CA THR A 26 4.91 3.24 -3.17
C THR A 26 5.07 4.01 -1.86
N ALA A 27 4.07 4.81 -1.48
CA ALA A 27 4.09 5.54 -0.21
C ALA A 27 4.07 4.59 1.00
N ALA A 28 3.24 3.54 0.96
CA ALA A 28 3.21 2.52 1.99
C ALA A 28 4.57 1.80 2.10
N PHE A 29 5.21 1.46 0.99
CA PHE A 29 6.53 0.85 1.01
C PHE A 29 7.61 1.79 1.60
N GLY A 30 7.55 3.09 1.31
CA GLY A 30 8.41 4.08 1.96
C GLY A 30 8.25 4.13 3.49
N LEU A 31 7.01 4.04 3.97
CA LEU A 31 6.72 3.95 5.40
C LEU A 31 7.23 2.65 6.03
N ALA A 32 7.18 1.54 5.29
CA ALA A 32 7.75 0.26 5.75
C ALA A 32 9.26 0.37 5.98
N ILE A 33 10.00 0.96 5.04
CA ILE A 33 11.45 1.19 5.16
C ILE A 33 11.75 2.13 6.34
N LEU A 34 11.02 3.24 6.44
CA LEU A 34 11.20 4.21 7.53
C LEU A 34 10.96 3.57 8.90
N GLY A 35 9.88 2.80 9.04
CA GLY A 35 9.53 2.10 10.27
C GLY A 35 10.60 1.08 10.66
N ALA A 36 11.06 0.27 9.71
CA ALA A 36 12.12 -0.71 9.94
C ALA A 36 13.44 -0.05 10.38
N GLY A 37 13.89 0.99 9.67
CA GLY A 37 15.13 1.69 10.01
C GLY A 37 15.07 2.33 11.40
N ARG A 38 14.02 3.12 11.66
CA ARG A 38 13.85 3.81 12.95
C ARG A 38 13.67 2.85 14.11
N ALA A 39 12.96 1.74 13.92
CA ALA A 39 12.81 0.73 14.97
C ALA A 39 14.16 0.13 15.37
N MET A 40 15.05 -0.13 14.40
CA MET A 40 16.38 -0.67 14.66
C MET A 40 17.30 0.37 15.34
N ASP A 41 17.20 1.64 14.97
CA ASP A 41 17.99 2.71 15.58
C ASP A 41 17.60 2.91 17.05
N TYR A 42 16.30 3.11 17.34
CA TYR A 42 15.81 3.29 18.71
C TYR A 42 16.00 2.05 19.58
N GLY A 43 15.94 0.85 18.99
CA GLY A 43 16.26 -0.39 19.69
C GLY A 43 17.71 -0.43 20.18
N ARG A 44 18.65 0.10 19.39
CA ARG A 44 20.08 0.20 19.78
C ARG A 44 20.35 1.31 20.79
N GLU A 45 19.57 2.39 20.75
CA GLU A 45 19.64 3.51 21.69
C GLU A 45 19.03 3.19 23.07
N GLY A 46 18.48 1.98 23.27
CA GLY A 46 17.82 1.61 24.53
C GLY A 46 16.49 2.33 24.73
N ARG A 47 15.83 2.72 23.64
CA ARG A 47 14.55 3.47 23.59
C ARG A 47 13.42 2.56 23.09
N PRO A 48 12.94 1.61 23.91
CA PRO A 48 12.08 0.51 23.45
C PRO A 48 10.67 0.97 23.03
N ILE A 49 10.15 2.05 23.63
CA ILE A 49 8.81 2.55 23.33
C ILE A 49 8.78 3.18 21.93
N GLU A 50 9.77 4.01 21.60
CA GLU A 50 9.89 4.59 20.27
C GLU A 50 10.20 3.51 19.21
N ALA A 51 11.02 2.52 19.56
CA ALA A 51 11.30 1.39 18.69
C ALA A 51 10.02 0.60 18.34
N LEU A 52 9.15 0.37 19.33
CA LEU A 52 7.87 -0.31 19.12
C LEU A 52 6.92 0.52 18.23
N ALA A 53 6.85 1.83 18.45
CA ALA A 53 6.01 2.72 17.65
C ALA A 53 6.40 2.70 16.17
N TYR A 54 7.69 2.84 15.86
CA TYR A 54 8.16 2.76 14.47
C TYR A 54 8.09 1.35 13.89
N GLY A 55 8.30 0.31 14.72
CA GLY A 55 8.20 -1.08 14.29
C GLY A 55 6.77 -1.45 13.88
N THR A 56 5.77 -1.08 14.69
CA THR A 56 4.36 -1.31 14.36
C THR A 56 3.91 -0.55 13.11
N LEU A 57 4.40 0.68 12.93
CA LEU A 57 4.14 1.48 11.72
C LEU A 57 4.74 0.80 10.48
N GLY A 58 5.96 0.29 10.59
CA GLY A 58 6.61 -0.48 9.53
C GLY A 58 5.82 -1.74 9.17
N VAL A 59 5.40 -2.52 10.17
CA VAL A 59 4.59 -3.74 9.96
C VAL A 59 3.24 -3.42 9.32
N ALA A 60 2.53 -2.38 9.78
CA ALA A 60 1.25 -1.99 9.21
C ALA A 60 1.39 -1.56 7.75
N ALA A 61 2.47 -0.82 7.43
CA ALA A 61 2.76 -0.41 6.07
C ALA A 61 3.11 -1.59 5.15
N THR A 62 3.92 -2.54 5.62
CA THR A 62 4.19 -3.80 4.90
C THR A 62 2.92 -4.61 4.70
N ALA A 63 2.07 -4.74 5.73
CA ALA A 63 0.80 -5.45 5.63
C ALA A 63 -0.14 -4.81 4.60
N THR A 64 -0.11 -3.48 4.48
CA THR A 64 -0.88 -2.74 3.47
C THR A 64 -0.40 -3.06 2.06
N VAL A 65 0.92 -3.10 1.83
CA VAL A 65 1.51 -3.48 0.54
C VAL A 65 1.13 -4.93 0.19
N VAL A 66 1.32 -5.88 1.11
CA VAL A 66 0.95 -7.28 0.88
C VAL A 66 -0.56 -7.42 0.63
N GLY A 67 -1.39 -6.75 1.41
CA GLY A 67 -2.84 -6.72 1.22
C GLY A 67 -3.23 -6.21 -0.15
N SER A 68 -2.61 -5.12 -0.63
CA SER A 68 -2.88 -4.58 -1.97
C SER A 68 -2.57 -5.57 -3.09
N LEU A 69 -1.50 -6.35 -2.96
CA LEU A 69 -1.12 -7.39 -3.91
C LEU A 69 -2.14 -8.54 -3.90
N VAL A 70 -2.52 -9.00 -2.71
CA VAL A 70 -3.50 -10.09 -2.56
C VAL A 70 -4.86 -9.69 -3.12
N PHE A 71 -5.35 -8.49 -2.78
CA PHE A 71 -6.62 -7.99 -3.32
C PHE A 71 -6.58 -7.83 -4.85
N GLY A 72 -5.47 -7.33 -5.39
CA GLY A 72 -5.30 -7.23 -6.84
C GLY A 72 -5.34 -8.58 -7.56
N VAL A 73 -4.69 -9.59 -6.99
CA VAL A 73 -4.66 -10.95 -7.56
C VAL A 73 -6.01 -11.66 -7.42
N LEU A 74 -6.66 -11.58 -6.25
CA LEU A 74 -7.98 -12.17 -6.04
C LEU A 74 -9.02 -11.55 -6.97
N GLY A 75 -8.98 -10.21 -7.14
CA GLY A 75 -9.85 -9.53 -8.09
C GLY A 75 -9.68 -10.01 -9.53
N LEU A 76 -8.47 -10.42 -9.93
CA LEU A 76 -8.18 -11.00 -11.26
C LEU A 76 -8.67 -12.46 -11.38
N ILE A 77 -8.62 -13.24 -10.30
CA ILE A 77 -9.01 -14.66 -10.31
C ILE A 77 -10.54 -14.81 -10.30
N ASP A 78 -11.23 -13.95 -9.56
CA ASP A 78 -12.69 -14.00 -9.39
C ASP A 78 -13.47 -13.28 -10.51
N SER A 79 -12.80 -12.81 -11.58
CA SER A 79 -13.42 -12.16 -12.74
C SER A 79 -13.48 -13.05 -13.99
#